data_AF-A0A1V1NXC4-F1
#
_entry.id   AF-A0A1V1NXC4-F1
#
_cell.length_a   1.000
_cell.length_b   1.000
_cell.length_c   1.000
_cell.angle_alpha   90.00
_cell.angle_beta   90.00
_cell.angle_gamma   90.00
#
_symmetry.space_group_name_H-M   'P 1'
#
loop_
_entity.id
_entity.type
_entity.pdbx_description
1 polymer ?
#
loop_
_entity_poly.entity_id
_entity_poly.type
_entity_poly.pdbx_seq_one_letter_code
_entity_poly.pdbx_strand_id
1 'polypeptide(L)'
;MSNTCIDMDMFTAYFGKYISRKERNRVENHLANCNECMNLFAIAAETLLDPEIYEYDPICKTKANDLWKSIRQRMKHFFQWSRNQSPPQWTYNACPSFQPIPVMVRADDSIIESESIAQEKSLPKSPVDCVYIEKDVDPFKVEIFAEHTRENSITCKIRVHTASQSSDDIFVYLERKDKGITAKPFINEYVLFENLPYDNYVIILEQEHLNKAYAEIEINQNGIHWKNEE
;
A
#
# COMPACT_ATOMS: atom_id res chain seq x y z
N MET A 1 46.04 -22.82 20.34
CA MET A 1 45.90 -21.41 20.75
C MET A 1 44.83 -21.39 21.82
N SER A 2 45.17 -20.97 23.04
CA SER A 2 44.20 -20.78 24.11
C SER A 2 43.32 -19.58 23.73
N ASN A 3 42.15 -19.85 23.16
CA ASN A 3 41.14 -18.84 22.91
C ASN A 3 40.70 -18.31 24.27
N THR A 4 41.24 -17.16 24.64
CA THR A 4 40.77 -16.41 25.79
C THR A 4 39.35 -15.94 25.47
N CYS A 5 38.38 -16.45 26.22
CA CYS A 5 36.99 -16.02 26.15
C CYS A 5 36.89 -14.51 26.45
N ILE A 6 35.80 -13.90 26.00
CA ILE A 6 35.51 -12.48 26.26
C ILE A 6 35.32 -12.30 27.77
N ASP A 7 35.89 -11.23 28.33
CA ASP A 7 35.65 -10.90 29.73
C ASP A 7 34.21 -10.40 29.97
N MET A 8 33.72 -10.54 31.20
CA MET A 8 32.35 -10.16 31.54
C MET A 8 32.10 -8.65 31.50
N ASP A 9 33.11 -7.81 31.71
CA ASP A 9 32.98 -6.35 31.63
C ASP A 9 32.75 -5.91 30.18
N MET A 10 33.46 -6.52 29.22
CA MET A 10 33.27 -6.32 27.78
C MET A 10 31.89 -6.80 27.33
N PHE A 11 31.39 -7.92 27.88
CA PHE A 11 30.02 -8.40 27.65
C PHE A 11 28.97 -7.42 28.18
N THR A 12 29.17 -6.90 29.39
CA THR A 12 28.27 -5.92 30.01
C THR A 12 28.25 -4.61 29.21
N ALA A 13 29.42 -4.15 28.78
CA ALA A 13 29.54 -2.96 27.95
C ALA A 13 28.93 -3.15 26.55
N TYR A 14 28.97 -4.38 26.00
CA TYR A 14 28.30 -4.76 24.76
C TYR A 14 26.77 -4.61 24.88
N PHE A 15 26.16 -5.21 25.92
CA PHE A 15 24.72 -5.07 26.16
C PHE A 15 24.28 -3.63 26.43
N GLY A 16 25.07 -2.88 27.19
CA GLY A 16 24.82 -1.46 27.48
C GLY A 16 25.04 -0.52 26.28
N LYS A 17 25.51 -1.03 25.13
CA LYS A 17 25.89 -0.24 23.94
C LYS A 17 26.98 0.83 24.21
N TYR A 18 27.84 0.60 25.21
CA TYR A 18 28.91 1.53 25.62
C TYR A 18 30.28 1.25 24.99
N ILE A 19 30.40 0.20 24.17
CA ILE A 19 31.66 -0.13 23.46
C ILE A 19 31.77 0.56 22.10
N SER A 20 33.01 0.75 21.64
CA SER A 20 33.29 1.27 20.30
C SER A 20 32.88 0.28 19.21
N ARG A 21 32.70 0.76 17.96
CA ARG A 21 32.38 -0.10 16.80
C ARG A 21 33.44 -1.20 16.58
N LYS A 22 34.71 -0.90 16.84
CA LYS A 22 35.81 -1.87 16.69
C LYS A 22 35.71 -3.01 17.71
N GLU A 23 35.38 -2.67 18.96
CA GLU A 23 35.18 -3.66 20.04
C GLU A 23 33.92 -4.48 19.80
N ARG A 24 32.84 -3.85 19.31
CA ARG A 24 31.62 -4.55 18.93
C ARG A 24 31.89 -5.63 17.89
N ASN A 25 32.57 -5.28 16.79
CA ASN A 25 32.94 -6.25 15.77
C ASN A 25 33.82 -7.38 16.32
N ARG A 26 34.69 -7.08 17.30
CA ARG A 26 35.52 -8.11 17.97
C ARG A 26 34.67 -9.07 18.80
N VAL A 27 33.69 -8.56 19.54
CA VAL A 27 32.74 -9.38 20.33
C VAL A 27 31.89 -10.24 19.40
N GLU A 28 31.25 -9.65 18.39
CA GLU A 28 30.42 -10.37 17.41
C GLU A 28 31.20 -11.48 16.69
N ASN A 29 32.41 -11.17 16.22
CA ASN A 29 33.26 -12.17 15.58
C ASN A 29 33.69 -13.28 16.55
N HIS A 30 33.90 -12.98 17.83
CA HIS A 30 34.21 -14.01 18.81
C HIS A 30 32.98 -14.88 19.12
N LEU A 31 31.80 -14.28 19.31
CA LEU A 31 30.53 -15.00 19.53
C LEU A 31 30.24 -15.97 18.38
N ALA A 32 30.51 -15.57 17.14
CA ALA A 32 30.36 -16.43 15.96
C ALA A 32 31.27 -17.68 15.99
N ASN A 33 32.37 -17.65 16.74
CA ASN A 33 33.39 -18.70 16.74
C ASN A 33 33.54 -19.42 18.10
N CYS A 34 32.82 -19.00 19.14
CA CYS A 34 32.91 -19.54 20.49
C CYS A 34 31.53 -19.90 21.04
N ASN A 35 31.17 -21.18 20.99
CA ASN A 35 29.88 -21.70 21.46
C ASN A 35 29.63 -21.41 22.95
N GLU A 36 30.68 -21.41 23.77
CA GLU A 36 30.56 -21.12 25.21
C GLU A 36 30.13 -19.67 25.45
N CYS A 37 30.79 -18.70 24.80
CA CYS A 37 30.39 -17.30 24.87
C CYS A 37 29.02 -17.06 24.22
N MET A 38 28.68 -17.76 23.14
CA MET A 38 27.37 -17.65 22.51
C MET A 38 26.24 -18.14 23.43
N ASN A 39 26.46 -19.24 24.15
CA ASN A 39 25.49 -19.73 25.15
C ASN A 39 25.33 -18.75 26.31
N LEU A 40 26.44 -18.19 26.83
CA LEU A 40 26.38 -17.15 27.86
C LEU A 40 25.65 -15.90 27.36
N PHE A 41 25.88 -15.50 26.10
CA PHE A 41 25.16 -14.39 25.47
C PHE A 41 23.65 -14.66 25.41
N ALA A 42 23.24 -15.85 25.00
CA ALA A 42 21.83 -16.22 24.91
C ALA A 42 21.13 -16.16 26.28
N ILE A 43 21.76 -16.72 27.32
CA ILE A 43 21.23 -16.69 28.69
C ILE A 43 21.12 -15.25 29.20
N ALA A 44 22.16 -14.43 29.01
CA ALA A 44 22.14 -13.03 29.42
C ALA A 44 21.09 -12.21 28.65
N ALA A 45 20.92 -12.46 27.35
CA ALA A 45 19.92 -11.80 26.53
C ALA A 45 18.49 -12.18 26.96
N GLU A 46 18.25 -13.45 27.27
CA GLU A 46 16.95 -13.92 27.79
C GLU A 46 16.64 -13.28 29.15
N THR A 47 17.62 -13.23 30.05
CA THR A 47 17.50 -12.57 31.35
C THR A 47 17.22 -11.06 31.20
N LEU A 48 17.87 -10.38 30.25
CA LEU A 48 17.65 -8.96 29.99
C LEU A 48 16.33 -8.64 29.27
N LEU A 49 15.64 -9.65 28.74
CA LEU A 49 14.32 -9.51 28.11
C LEU A 49 13.19 -9.98 29.02
N ASP A 50 13.51 -10.58 30.17
CA ASP A 50 12.52 -11.04 31.13
C ASP A 50 11.73 -9.83 31.69
N PRO A 51 10.43 -9.74 31.39
CA PRO A 51 9.58 -8.64 31.85
C PRO A 51 9.41 -8.63 33.39
N GLU A 52 9.70 -9.73 34.09
CA GLU A 52 9.64 -9.80 35.55
C GLU A 52 10.88 -9.16 36.23
N ILE A 53 11.99 -8.99 35.51
CA ILE A 53 13.25 -8.46 36.06
C ILE A 53 13.29 -6.94 36.07
N TYR A 54 12.52 -6.28 35.20
CA TYR A 54 12.39 -4.82 35.24
C TYR A 54 11.29 -4.43 36.22
N GLU A 55 11.68 -4.02 37.44
CA GLU A 55 10.87 -3.06 38.19
C GLU A 55 10.71 -1.83 37.29
N TYR A 56 9.52 -1.69 36.74
CA TYR A 56 9.19 -0.66 35.76
C TYR A 56 9.33 0.70 36.46
N ASP A 57 10.48 1.36 36.30
CA ASP A 57 10.64 2.72 36.76
C ASP A 57 9.55 3.56 36.07
N PRO A 58 8.60 4.13 36.82
CA PRO A 58 7.45 4.79 36.21
C PRO A 58 7.99 5.94 35.37
N ILE A 59 7.90 5.79 34.05
CA ILE A 59 8.26 6.82 33.08
C ILE A 59 7.54 8.09 33.54
N CYS A 60 8.32 9.15 33.76
CA CYS A 60 7.78 10.44 34.18
C CYS A 60 6.58 10.80 33.30
N LYS A 61 5.40 10.94 33.93
CA LYS A 61 4.10 11.06 33.23
C LYS A 61 4.10 12.14 32.14
N THR A 62 4.91 13.18 32.30
CA THR A 62 5.09 14.24 31.30
C THR A 62 5.76 13.74 30.01
N LYS A 63 6.88 13.00 30.12
CA LYS A 63 7.58 12.42 28.96
C LYS A 63 6.71 11.42 28.20
N ALA A 64 5.96 10.59 28.91
CA ALA A 64 5.03 9.64 28.29
C ALA A 64 3.92 10.35 27.50
N ASN A 65 3.33 11.41 28.08
CA ASN A 65 2.30 12.21 27.41
C ASN A 65 2.82 12.91 26.15
N ASP A 66 4.04 13.45 26.18
CA ASP A 66 4.64 14.11 25.03
C ASP A 66 4.97 13.11 23.92
N LEU A 67 5.49 11.93 24.26
CA LEU A 67 5.69 10.83 23.31
C LEU A 67 4.35 10.42 22.67
N TRP A 68 3.30 10.28 23.48
CA TRP A 68 1.98 9.88 23.00
C TRP A 68 1.33 10.92 22.09
N LYS A 69 1.50 12.22 22.37
CA LYS A 69 1.08 13.29 21.46
C LYS A 69 1.79 13.18 20.11
N SER A 70 3.10 12.93 20.10
CA SER A 70 3.88 12.79 18.86
C SER A 70 3.44 11.57 18.02
N ILE A 71 3.18 10.44 18.68
CA ILE A 71 2.68 9.21 18.04
C ILE A 71 1.27 9.46 17.48
N ARG A 72 0.39 10.08 18.26
CA ARG A 72 -0.98 10.42 17.84
C ARG A 72 -1.00 11.33 16.62
N GLN A 73 -0.10 12.31 16.57
CA GLN A 73 0.02 13.21 15.42
C GLN A 73 0.49 12.46 14.18
N ARG A 74 1.51 11.60 14.30
CA ARG A 74 1.96 10.73 13.20
C ARG A 74 0.87 9.77 12.72
N MET A 75 0.12 9.17 13.65
CA MET A 75 -1.03 8.33 13.32
C MET A 75 -2.10 9.10 12.58
N LYS A 76 -2.41 10.35 12.95
CA LYS A 76 -3.40 11.17 12.24
C LYS A 76 -3.02 11.38 10.76
N HIS A 77 -1.74 11.68 10.50
CA HIS A 77 -1.23 11.80 9.12
C HIS A 77 -1.28 10.46 8.38
N PHE A 78 -0.91 9.37 9.04
CA PHE A 78 -1.01 8.03 8.47
C PHE A 78 -2.44 7.66 8.11
N PHE A 79 -3.42 7.90 8.99
CA PHE A 79 -4.83 7.61 8.73
C PHE A 79 -5.43 8.50 7.63
N GLN A 80 -5.03 9.78 7.54
CA GLN A 80 -5.45 10.63 6.42
C GLN A 80 -4.87 10.15 5.09
N TRP A 81 -3.58 9.81 5.09
CA TRP A 81 -2.94 9.21 3.92
C TRP A 81 -3.62 7.89 3.53
N SER A 82 -3.81 6.96 4.47
CA SER A 82 -4.42 5.66 4.18
C SER A 82 -5.87 5.80 3.70
N ARG A 83 -6.62 6.77 4.22
CA ARG A 83 -7.99 7.06 3.79
C ARG A 83 -8.05 7.62 2.36
N ASN A 84 -7.04 8.39 1.95
CA ASN A 84 -6.90 8.86 0.57
C ASN A 84 -6.43 7.75 -0.40
N GLN A 85 -5.83 6.68 0.12
CA GLN A 85 -5.38 5.53 -0.66
C GLN A 85 -6.39 4.37 -0.67
N SER A 86 -7.40 4.42 0.21
CA SER A 86 -8.42 3.37 0.29
C SER A 86 -9.46 3.59 -0.81
N PRO A 87 -9.78 2.57 -1.62
CA PRO A 87 -10.88 2.65 -2.56
C PRO A 87 -12.17 3.12 -1.87
N PRO A 88 -13.07 3.84 -2.57
CA PRO A 88 -14.34 4.27 -2.01
C PRO A 88 -15.14 3.09 -1.44
N GLN A 89 -15.92 3.32 -0.38
CA GLN A 89 -16.58 2.22 0.32
C GLN A 89 -17.51 1.36 -0.55
N TRP A 90 -18.04 1.93 -1.64
CA TRP A 90 -18.88 1.21 -2.59
C TRP A 90 -18.14 0.14 -3.41
N THR A 91 -16.81 0.18 -3.47
CA THR A 91 -16.02 -0.84 -4.18
C THR A 91 -15.80 -2.11 -3.35
N TYR A 92 -15.91 -2.06 -2.01
CA TYR A 92 -15.66 -3.24 -1.14
C TYR A 92 -16.62 -4.40 -1.37
N ASN A 93 -17.89 -4.13 -1.69
CA ASN A 93 -18.85 -5.18 -2.03
C ASN A 93 -18.55 -5.81 -3.40
N ALA A 94 -17.79 -5.11 -4.24
CA ALA A 94 -17.58 -5.44 -5.64
C ALA A 94 -16.20 -6.05 -5.92
N CYS A 95 -15.31 -6.10 -4.91
CA CYS A 95 -14.01 -6.78 -4.97
C CYS A 95 -13.70 -7.40 -3.59
N PRO A 96 -14.22 -8.61 -3.28
CA PRO A 96 -14.03 -9.28 -1.98
C PRO A 96 -12.55 -9.58 -1.65
N SER A 97 -11.67 -9.55 -2.65
CA SER A 97 -10.23 -9.77 -2.53
C SER A 97 -9.45 -8.54 -2.02
N PHE A 98 -10.08 -7.36 -1.96
CA PHE A 98 -9.42 -6.15 -1.47
C PHE A 98 -9.36 -6.14 0.07
N GLN A 99 -8.50 -6.98 0.64
CA GLN A 99 -8.03 -6.79 2.01
C GLN A 99 -6.81 -5.87 1.95
N PRO A 100 -6.80 -4.70 2.61
CA PRO A 100 -5.57 -3.94 2.75
C PRO A 100 -4.59 -4.83 3.50
N ILE A 101 -3.61 -5.41 2.80
CA ILE A 101 -2.53 -6.16 3.44
C ILE A 101 -1.62 -5.09 4.04
N PRO A 102 -1.52 -4.97 5.36
CA PRO A 102 -0.54 -4.08 5.96
C PRO A 102 0.84 -4.67 5.67
N VAL A 103 1.50 -4.18 4.63
CA VAL A 103 2.91 -4.52 4.36
C VAL A 103 3.73 -3.78 5.41
N MET A 104 4.13 -4.47 6.47
CA MET A 104 5.15 -3.95 7.38
C MET A 104 6.49 -3.95 6.66
N VAL A 105 6.85 -2.80 6.08
CA VAL A 105 8.20 -2.57 5.57
C VAL A 105 9.12 -2.46 6.78
N ARG A 106 9.92 -3.52 7.03
CA ARG A 106 10.99 -3.45 8.02
C ARG A 106 12.06 -2.49 7.47
N ALA A 107 12.39 -1.46 8.24
CA ALA A 107 13.30 -0.40 7.82
C ALA A 107 14.80 -0.81 7.79
N ASP A 108 15.12 -2.10 7.87
CA ASP A 108 16.48 -2.59 8.13
C ASP A 108 17.06 -3.51 7.04
N ASP A 109 16.47 -3.54 5.84
CA ASP A 109 17.07 -4.26 4.71
C ASP A 109 18.08 -3.35 3.97
N SER A 110 19.09 -2.89 4.70
CA SER A 110 20.30 -2.39 4.07
C SER A 110 21.23 -3.56 3.76
N ILE A 111 21.32 -3.88 2.47
CA ILE A 111 22.55 -4.31 1.79
C ILE A 111 23.09 -5.69 2.21
N ILE A 112 22.65 -6.73 1.51
CA ILE A 112 23.52 -7.87 1.18
C ILE A 112 23.51 -8.01 -0.34
N GLU A 113 24.52 -7.41 -0.98
CA GLU A 113 24.89 -7.74 -2.35
C GLU A 113 25.47 -9.16 -2.35
N SER A 114 24.64 -10.17 -2.63
CA SER A 114 25.11 -11.50 -2.99
C SER A 114 24.77 -11.76 -4.44
N GLU A 115 25.76 -11.59 -5.31
CA GLU A 115 25.77 -12.12 -6.67
C GLU A 115 25.65 -13.65 -6.63
N SER A 116 25.01 -14.19 -7.67
CA SER A 116 24.84 -15.62 -8.01
C SER A 116 23.59 -16.34 -7.45
N ILE A 117 22.54 -16.38 -8.29
CA ILE A 117 21.99 -17.60 -8.93
C ILE A 117 20.85 -17.11 -9.85
N ALA A 118 21.02 -17.34 -11.15
CA ALA A 118 20.00 -17.15 -12.16
C ALA A 118 18.90 -18.20 -12.00
N GLN A 119 18.00 -17.97 -11.04
CA GLN A 119 16.62 -18.43 -11.14
C GLN A 119 15.80 -17.18 -11.43
N GLU A 120 15.12 -17.17 -12.58
CA GLU A 120 13.98 -16.30 -12.84
C GLU A 120 12.88 -16.62 -11.81
N LYS A 121 13.10 -16.24 -10.56
CA LYS A 121 12.02 -15.91 -9.65
C LYS A 121 11.41 -14.66 -10.26
N SER A 122 10.38 -14.88 -11.06
CA SER A 122 9.48 -13.83 -11.51
C SER A 122 9.24 -12.90 -10.33
N LEU A 123 9.71 -11.67 -10.45
CA LEU A 123 9.33 -10.61 -9.52
C LEU A 123 7.81 -10.68 -9.37
N PRO A 124 7.26 -10.62 -8.15
CA PRO A 124 5.82 -10.52 -7.98
C PRO A 124 5.36 -9.34 -8.83
N LYS A 125 4.59 -9.63 -9.90
CA LYS A 125 4.01 -8.63 -10.79
C LYS A 125 3.38 -7.57 -9.89
N SER A 126 3.82 -6.33 -10.10
CA SER A 126 3.45 -5.16 -9.27
C SER A 126 1.94 -5.17 -8.99
N PRO A 127 1.50 -5.24 -7.72
CA PRO A 127 0.15 -5.63 -7.34
C PRO A 127 -0.76 -4.41 -7.25
N VAL A 128 -0.92 -3.70 -8.37
CA VAL A 128 -1.99 -2.72 -8.47
C VAL A 128 -2.93 -3.19 -9.56
N ASP A 129 -3.68 -4.25 -9.23
CA ASP A 129 -4.69 -4.84 -10.12
C ASP A 129 -5.91 -3.91 -10.31
N CYS A 130 -5.96 -2.77 -9.61
CA CYS A 130 -7.04 -1.81 -9.73
C CYS A 130 -6.58 -0.35 -9.75
N VAL A 131 -7.28 0.45 -10.54
CA VAL A 131 -7.08 1.91 -10.62
C VAL A 131 -8.40 2.61 -10.35
N TYR A 132 -8.35 3.67 -9.54
CA TYR A 132 -9.49 4.54 -9.27
C TYR A 132 -9.16 5.95 -9.76
N ILE A 133 -10.07 6.53 -10.56
CA ILE A 133 -9.99 7.91 -11.02
C ILE A 133 -11.32 8.61 -10.82
N GLU A 134 -11.26 9.91 -10.58
CA GLU A 134 -12.40 10.79 -10.37
C GLU A 134 -12.20 12.03 -11.25
N LYS A 135 -13.27 12.53 -11.88
CA LYS A 135 -13.27 13.77 -12.65
C LYS A 135 -14.63 14.44 -12.62
N ASP A 136 -14.62 15.75 -12.46
CA ASP A 136 -15.79 16.59 -12.68
C ASP A 136 -15.99 16.81 -14.18
N VAL A 137 -17.18 16.45 -14.68
CA VAL A 137 -17.61 16.60 -16.06
C VAL A 137 -18.98 17.28 -16.04
N ASP A 138 -18.99 18.62 -15.98
CA ASP A 138 -20.17 19.45 -15.76
C ASP A 138 -21.38 18.98 -16.60
N PRO A 139 -22.56 18.72 -16.00
CA PRO A 139 -22.96 18.94 -14.60
C PRO A 139 -22.72 17.74 -13.64
N PHE A 140 -21.92 16.76 -14.04
CA PHE A 140 -21.69 15.53 -13.31
C PHE A 140 -20.34 15.47 -12.62
N LYS A 141 -20.25 14.58 -11.64
CA LYS A 141 -19.00 14.06 -11.12
C LYS A 141 -18.94 12.57 -11.44
N VAL A 142 -17.88 12.15 -12.12
CA VAL A 142 -17.70 10.78 -12.62
C VAL A 142 -16.58 10.10 -11.86
N GLU A 143 -16.90 8.95 -11.27
CA GLU A 143 -15.94 8.07 -10.60
C GLU A 143 -15.79 6.79 -11.41
N ILE A 144 -14.55 6.40 -11.72
CA ILE A 144 -14.26 5.17 -12.46
C ILE A 144 -13.35 4.29 -11.63
N PHE A 145 -13.77 3.05 -11.43
CA PHE A 145 -12.97 1.99 -10.85
C PHE A 145 -12.68 0.95 -11.93
N ALA A 146 -11.41 0.76 -12.27
CA ALA A 146 -10.91 -0.19 -13.24
C ALA A 146 -10.18 -1.34 -12.54
N GLU A 147 -10.43 -2.57 -12.97
CA GLU A 147 -9.76 -3.77 -12.48
C GLU A 147 -9.23 -4.61 -13.65
N HIS A 148 -7.97 -5.04 -13.59
CA HIS A 148 -7.39 -5.93 -14.61
C HIS A 148 -8.01 -7.32 -14.48
N THR A 149 -8.56 -7.85 -15.58
CA THR A 149 -9.22 -9.17 -15.59
C THR A 149 -8.49 -10.23 -16.40
N ARG A 150 -7.82 -9.85 -17.50
CA ARG A 150 -7.05 -10.75 -18.39
C ARG A 150 -5.84 -10.01 -18.96
N GLU A 151 -4.99 -10.71 -19.72
CA GLU A 151 -3.70 -10.18 -20.22
C GLU A 151 -3.79 -8.83 -20.95
N ASN A 152 -4.93 -8.45 -21.54
CA ASN A 152 -5.11 -7.15 -22.19
C ASN A 152 -6.54 -6.60 -22.06
N SER A 153 -7.19 -6.83 -20.93
CA SER A 153 -8.53 -6.30 -20.70
C SER A 153 -8.76 -5.89 -19.26
N ILE A 154 -9.60 -4.87 -19.09
CA ILE A 154 -10.07 -4.42 -17.79
C ILE A 154 -11.58 -4.53 -17.67
N THR A 155 -12.06 -4.51 -16.44
CA THR A 155 -13.45 -4.29 -16.09
C THR A 155 -13.55 -2.91 -15.46
N CYS A 156 -14.44 -2.05 -15.99
CA CYS A 156 -14.70 -0.71 -15.47
C CYS A 156 -16.06 -0.66 -14.77
N LYS A 157 -16.10 -0.08 -13.57
CA LYS A 157 -17.31 0.36 -12.88
C LYS A 157 -17.33 1.87 -12.94
N ILE A 158 -18.37 2.44 -13.55
CA ILE A 158 -18.55 3.89 -13.70
C ILE A 158 -19.70 4.32 -12.81
N ARG A 159 -19.42 5.18 -11.85
CA ARG A 159 -20.41 5.82 -10.99
C ARG A 159 -20.54 7.27 -11.39
N VAL A 160 -21.78 7.74 -11.51
CA VAL A 160 -22.10 9.11 -11.90
C VAL A 160 -22.86 9.77 -10.77
N HIS A 161 -22.38 10.94 -10.35
CA HIS A 161 -23.04 11.80 -9.39
C HIS A 161 -23.57 13.03 -10.14
N THR A 162 -24.83 13.39 -9.89
CA THR A 162 -25.43 14.62 -10.40
C THR A 162 -25.72 15.57 -9.24
N ALA A 163 -25.57 16.87 -9.46
CA ALA A 163 -26.01 17.88 -8.48
C ALA A 163 -27.53 17.95 -8.37
N SER A 164 -28.26 17.49 -9.39
CA SER A 164 -29.72 17.39 -9.38
C SER A 164 -30.19 16.21 -8.52
N GLN A 165 -31.34 16.34 -7.87
CA GLN A 165 -31.85 15.32 -6.93
C GLN A 165 -32.36 14.05 -7.61
N SER A 166 -32.65 14.08 -8.91
CA SER A 166 -33.11 12.93 -9.69
C SER A 166 -31.96 12.39 -10.55
N SER A 167 -31.35 11.29 -10.12
CA SER A 167 -30.46 10.46 -10.94
C SER A 167 -31.23 9.58 -11.95
N ASP A 168 -32.55 9.66 -11.93
CA ASP A 168 -33.43 8.92 -12.82
C ASP A 168 -33.16 9.37 -14.27
N ASP A 169 -33.00 8.40 -15.17
CA ASP A 169 -32.74 8.57 -16.61
C ASP A 169 -31.34 9.01 -17.06
N ILE A 170 -30.28 8.61 -16.34
CA ILE A 170 -28.91 8.72 -16.87
C ILE A 170 -28.55 7.47 -17.70
N PHE A 171 -28.05 7.66 -18.91
CA PHE A 171 -27.39 6.62 -19.71
C PHE A 171 -25.90 6.89 -19.81
N VAL A 172 -25.10 5.86 -19.57
CA VAL A 172 -23.65 5.90 -19.76
C VAL A 172 -23.32 5.15 -21.04
N TYR A 173 -22.77 5.87 -22.01
CA TYR A 173 -22.24 5.30 -23.22
C TYR A 173 -20.72 5.26 -23.17
N LEU A 174 -20.16 4.21 -23.72
CA LEU A 174 -18.74 4.05 -23.93
C LEU A 174 -18.50 3.81 -25.43
N GLU A 175 -18.00 4.84 -26.10
CA GLU A 175 -17.68 4.80 -27.53
C GLU A 175 -16.20 4.47 -27.74
N ARG A 176 -15.93 3.51 -28.62
CA ARG A 176 -14.58 3.18 -29.08
C ARG A 176 -14.46 3.54 -30.55
N LYS A 177 -13.44 4.33 -30.93
CA LYS A 177 -13.28 4.94 -32.27
C LYS A 177 -13.57 3.97 -33.44
N ASP A 178 -13.26 2.69 -33.29
CA ASP A 178 -13.40 1.69 -34.38
C ASP A 178 -14.39 0.54 -34.11
N LYS A 179 -15.10 0.53 -32.97
CA LYS A 179 -16.03 -0.58 -32.62
C LYS A 179 -17.46 -0.11 -32.32
N GLY A 180 -17.72 1.19 -32.39
CA GLY A 180 -19.02 1.78 -32.12
C GLY A 180 -19.24 2.00 -30.62
N ILE A 181 -20.52 2.10 -30.26
CA ILE A 181 -20.97 2.60 -28.97
C ILE A 181 -21.60 1.47 -28.15
N THR A 182 -21.17 1.33 -26.90
CA THR A 182 -21.84 0.47 -25.92
C THR A 182 -22.62 1.34 -24.93
N ALA A 183 -23.94 1.19 -24.87
CA ALA A 183 -24.81 1.95 -23.99
C ALA A 183 -25.28 1.10 -22.80
N LYS A 184 -25.31 1.67 -21.60
CA LYS A 184 -25.94 1.04 -20.44
C LYS A 184 -26.69 2.06 -19.59
N PRO A 185 -27.92 1.76 -19.15
CA PRO A 185 -28.66 2.63 -18.23
C PRO A 185 -28.03 2.62 -16.84
N PHE A 186 -28.02 3.79 -16.19
CA PHE A 186 -27.60 3.94 -14.80
C PHE A 186 -28.78 3.64 -13.87
N ILE A 187 -28.98 2.36 -13.55
CA ILE A 187 -30.13 1.89 -12.76
C ILE A 187 -29.83 1.86 -11.24
N ASN A 188 -28.56 1.76 -10.85
CA ASN A 188 -28.12 1.54 -9.48
C ASN A 188 -27.01 2.53 -9.10
N GLU A 189 -26.06 2.12 -8.23
CA GLU A 189 -24.93 2.95 -7.84
C GLU A 189 -23.85 3.11 -8.93
N TYR A 190 -23.74 2.15 -9.86
CA TYR A 190 -22.73 2.17 -10.93
C TYR A 190 -23.19 1.40 -12.18
N VAL A 191 -22.53 1.68 -13.30
CA VAL A 191 -22.58 0.90 -14.53
C VAL A 191 -21.33 0.03 -14.65
N LEU A 192 -21.51 -1.26 -14.95
CA LEU A 192 -20.42 -2.21 -15.17
C LEU A 192 -20.14 -2.40 -16.66
N PHE A 193 -18.89 -2.24 -17.09
CA PHE A 193 -18.40 -2.60 -18.41
C PHE A 193 -17.30 -3.65 -18.26
N GLU A 194 -17.49 -4.82 -18.85
CA GLU A 194 -16.58 -5.97 -18.67
C GLU A 194 -15.76 -6.21 -19.94
N ASN A 195 -14.55 -6.75 -19.75
CA ASN A 195 -13.65 -7.15 -20.85
C ASN A 195 -13.35 -6.01 -21.84
N LEU A 196 -13.17 -4.79 -21.34
CA LEU A 196 -12.75 -3.65 -22.14
C LEU A 196 -11.28 -3.84 -22.56
N PRO A 197 -10.97 -3.97 -23.87
CA PRO A 197 -9.58 -4.01 -24.33
C PRO A 197 -8.88 -2.67 -24.10
N TYR A 198 -7.55 -2.69 -24.11
CA TYR A 198 -6.74 -1.47 -24.10
C TYR A 198 -6.99 -0.67 -25.38
N ASP A 199 -7.50 0.56 -25.22
CA ASP A 199 -7.87 1.46 -26.30
C ASP A 199 -8.22 2.85 -25.75
N ASN A 200 -8.56 3.77 -26.65
CA ASN A 200 -9.12 5.07 -26.32
C ASN A 200 -10.65 5.01 -26.39
N TYR A 201 -11.29 5.55 -25.36
CA TYR A 201 -12.74 5.58 -25.25
C TYR A 201 -13.25 6.98 -24.98
N VAL A 202 -14.45 7.26 -25.47
CA VAL A 202 -15.23 8.44 -25.11
C VAL A 202 -16.37 7.99 -24.23
N ILE A 203 -16.41 8.51 -23.01
CA ILE A 203 -17.55 8.38 -22.11
C ILE A 203 -18.54 9.47 -22.49
N ILE A 204 -19.79 9.09 -22.79
CA ILE A 204 -20.88 10.02 -23.08
C ILE A 204 -21.94 9.81 -22.01
N LEU A 205 -22.35 10.91 -21.37
CA LEU A 205 -23.44 10.90 -20.40
C LEU A 205 -24.65 11.59 -21.02
N GLU A 206 -25.74 10.83 -21.13
CA GLU A 206 -27.03 11.33 -21.57
C GLU A 206 -27.97 11.39 -20.37
N GLN A 207 -28.72 12.48 -20.27
CA GLN A 207 -29.81 12.64 -19.30
C GLN A 207 -30.99 13.29 -20.02
N GLU A 208 -32.19 12.75 -19.84
CA GLU A 208 -33.41 13.24 -20.52
C GLU A 208 -33.28 13.27 -22.06
N HIS A 209 -32.64 12.25 -22.66
CA HIS A 209 -32.41 12.16 -24.11
C HIS A 209 -31.51 13.24 -24.72
N LEU A 210 -30.78 13.97 -23.88
CA LEU A 210 -29.80 14.97 -24.31
C LEU A 210 -28.43 14.56 -23.84
N ASN A 211 -27.45 14.55 -24.74
CA ASN A 211 -26.05 14.41 -24.37
C ASN A 211 -25.64 15.64 -23.55
N LYS A 212 -25.26 15.41 -22.30
CA LYS A 212 -24.92 16.46 -21.35
C LYS A 212 -23.42 16.61 -21.16
N ALA A 213 -22.67 15.52 -21.29
CA ALA A 213 -21.25 15.50 -20.98
C ALA A 213 -20.48 14.45 -21.80
N TYR A 214 -19.22 14.76 -22.08
CA TYR A 214 -18.27 13.90 -22.79
C TYR A 214 -16.94 13.90 -22.04
N ALA A 215 -16.25 12.77 -22.00
CA ALA A 215 -14.91 12.70 -21.46
C ALA A 215 -14.09 11.60 -22.15
N GLU A 216 -12.87 11.92 -22.57
CA GLU A 216 -11.96 10.94 -23.15
C GLU A 216 -11.12 10.24 -22.07
N ILE A 217 -11.06 8.91 -22.17
CA ILE A 217 -10.21 8.06 -21.34
C ILE A 217 -9.30 7.20 -22.23
N GLU A 218 -8.09 6.95 -21.74
CA GLU A 218 -7.18 5.96 -22.27
C GLU A 218 -7.11 4.78 -21.32
N ILE A 219 -7.33 3.58 -21.85
CA ILE A 219 -7.13 2.33 -21.13
C ILE A 219 -5.88 1.66 -21.70
N ASN A 220 -4.88 1.42 -20.86
CA ASN A 220 -3.64 0.76 -21.25
C ASN A 220 -3.12 -0.19 -20.16
N GLN A 221 -1.90 -0.67 -20.30
CA GLN A 221 -1.27 -1.64 -19.40
C GLN A 221 -1.08 -1.11 -17.97
N ASN A 222 -1.05 0.22 -17.81
CA ASN A 222 -0.90 0.90 -16.53
C ASN A 222 -2.26 1.23 -15.87
N GLY A 223 -3.37 0.87 -16.52
CA GLY A 223 -4.73 1.09 -16.04
C GLY A 223 -5.49 2.10 -16.88
N ILE A 224 -6.21 3.01 -16.21
CA ILE A 224 -7.10 3.99 -16.83
C ILE A 224 -6.62 5.42 -16.55
N HIS A 225 -6.62 6.26 -17.58
CA HIS A 225 -6.16 7.64 -17.50
C HIS A 225 -7.13 8.58 -18.21
N TRP A 226 -7.41 9.75 -17.64
CA TRP A 226 -8.10 10.81 -18.36
C TRP A 226 -7.18 11.40 -19.42
N LYS A 227 -7.70 11.62 -20.63
CA LYS A 227 -7.03 12.53 -21.56
C LYS A 227 -7.36 13.96 -21.18
N ASN A 228 -6.34 14.79 -21.08
CA ASN A 228 -6.53 16.23 -20.87
C ASN A 228 -7.14 16.81 -22.15
N GLU A 229 -8.19 17.60 -22.00
CA GLU A 229 -8.64 18.50 -23.05
C GLU A 229 -7.58 19.62 -23.12
N GLU A 230 -6.83 19.67 -24.23
CA GLU A 230 -5.94 20.80 -24.53
C GLU A 230 -6.71 22.07 -24.88
#